data_AF-A0A0M8Y7N3-F1
#
_entry.id   AF-A0A0M8Y7N3-F1
#
_cell.length_a   1.000
_cell.length_b   1.000
_cell.length_c   1.000
_cell.angle_alpha   90.00
_cell.angle_beta   90.00
_cell.angle_gamma   90.00
#
_symmetry.space_group_name_H-M   'P 1'
#
loop_
_entity.id
_entity.type
_entity.pdbx_description
1 polymer ?
#
loop_
_entity_poly.entity_id
_entity_poly.type
_entity_poly.pdbx_seq_one_letter_code
_entity_poly.pdbx_strand_id
1 'polypeptide(L)'
;MLVVATVVGPAIQQAVDPYVRTVPLRPHDAQIVMDGVDVDLVLVSSSAAAPGSPWAHVGDPAVVDRTRALHWVLESAAARGIPAVLLDDAPAPPALRALGFDRIHNGDAGVPLHQFNPVAADLVRGPEAVYVRAGAGDRVPDLLTDLGAGVTDVDSPGLADALRAANVAVIPGTGPDHERVRRRAWACGTHVVAHTDPARTGGEDLAVSVPRLRAAVPSSAEQRTMLRQVFFDAATPVRLAEILEGLDLDTDTPGAELPLRGRAVAVLADPAGEAEADQLADDLLAATLRPTEVVVPGAAARLPGVQRLRAEGVIVRSARFSAPDTPEELTRDGDRPRIGALGTDGWAALAERATAPWAYPWTGRVGADRLADLVCAAECSGADAVGAPASDGSEDTGGDARGQGFFDRARTGGTQYVFVSAVTPELARTPLLRRGWNPAEWNRRGNRLLALGPDHGTAPGGGADGSAHSAADASTGAIG
;
A
#
# COMPACT_ATOMS: atom_id res chain seq x y z
N MET A 1 -18.39 3.25 1.32
CA MET A 1 -17.21 3.75 0.60
C MET A 1 -17.35 5.25 0.58
N LEU A 2 -16.34 5.99 1.02
CA LEU A 2 -16.42 7.45 1.18
C LEU A 2 -16.62 8.13 -0.18
N VAL A 3 -17.61 9.01 -0.28
CA VAL A 3 -17.91 9.83 -1.45
C VAL A 3 -17.40 11.25 -1.20
N VAL A 4 -16.43 11.70 -1.99
CA VAL A 4 -15.69 12.94 -1.76
C VAL A 4 -15.91 13.89 -2.93
N ALA A 5 -16.46 15.07 -2.66
CA ALA A 5 -16.45 16.19 -3.60
C ALA A 5 -15.03 16.76 -3.69
N THR A 6 -14.42 16.76 -4.87
CA THR A 6 -13.01 17.14 -5.04
C THR A 6 -12.81 18.43 -5.83
N VAL A 7 -12.00 19.33 -5.28
CA VAL A 7 -11.38 20.48 -5.96
C VAL A 7 -9.88 20.31 -5.83
N VAL A 8 -9.32 19.36 -6.59
CA VAL A 8 -7.92 18.95 -6.43
C VAL A 8 -7.15 18.98 -7.75
N GLY A 9 -5.82 19.13 -7.65
CA GLY A 9 -4.92 19.01 -8.79
C GLY A 9 -4.88 17.58 -9.37
N PRO A 10 -4.47 17.38 -10.64
CA PRO A 10 -4.48 16.07 -11.29
C PRO A 10 -3.69 14.99 -10.55
N ALA A 11 -2.54 15.34 -9.97
CA ALA A 11 -1.70 14.40 -9.22
C ALA A 11 -2.40 13.91 -7.94
N ILE A 12 -3.08 14.82 -7.22
CA ILE A 12 -3.85 14.46 -6.03
C ILE A 12 -5.08 13.63 -6.41
N GLN A 13 -5.79 14.02 -7.46
CA GLN A 13 -6.93 13.25 -7.99
C GLN A 13 -6.54 11.80 -8.26
N GLN A 14 -5.47 11.60 -9.03
CA GLN A 14 -4.97 10.28 -9.39
C GLN A 14 -4.49 9.48 -8.16
N ALA A 15 -3.96 10.16 -7.15
CA ALA A 15 -3.51 9.50 -5.93
C ALA A 15 -4.68 8.95 -5.10
N VAL A 16 -5.78 9.70 -4.97
CA VAL A 16 -6.90 9.35 -4.07
C VAL A 16 -7.98 8.49 -4.73
N ASP A 17 -8.12 8.54 -6.05
CA ASP A 17 -9.15 7.81 -6.82
C ASP A 17 -9.31 6.31 -6.47
N PRO A 18 -8.23 5.54 -6.19
CA PRO A 18 -8.38 4.13 -5.84
C PRO A 18 -8.99 3.89 -4.45
N TYR A 19 -8.99 4.88 -3.57
CA TYR A 19 -9.32 4.73 -2.15
C TYR A 19 -10.66 5.37 -1.77
N VAL A 20 -11.11 6.37 -2.54
CA VAL A 20 -12.36 7.08 -2.30
C VAL A 20 -13.14 7.26 -3.60
N ARG A 21 -14.46 7.39 -3.52
CA ARG A 21 -15.29 7.72 -4.66
C ARG A 21 -15.26 9.23 -4.87
N THR A 22 -14.53 9.69 -5.88
CA THR A 22 -14.39 11.11 -6.15
C THR A 22 -15.53 11.66 -7.01
N VAL A 23 -15.94 12.89 -6.70
CA VAL A 23 -16.93 13.67 -7.45
C VAL A 23 -16.27 15.02 -7.76
N PRO A 24 -15.58 15.14 -8.91
CA PRO A 24 -14.82 16.35 -9.23
C PRO A 24 -15.76 17.53 -9.47
N LEU A 25 -15.52 18.63 -8.77
CA LEU A 25 -16.27 19.88 -8.94
C LEU A 25 -15.57 20.78 -9.96
N ARG A 26 -16.32 21.38 -10.89
CA ARG A 26 -15.86 22.48 -11.73
C ARG A 26 -16.50 23.78 -11.26
N PRO A 27 -15.86 24.94 -11.48
CA PRO A 27 -16.44 26.21 -11.03
C PRO A 27 -17.86 26.49 -11.54
N HIS A 28 -18.23 25.97 -12.72
CA HIS A 28 -19.52 26.23 -13.36
C HIS A 28 -20.62 25.22 -13.02
N ASP A 29 -20.28 24.04 -12.51
CA ASP A 29 -21.24 22.97 -12.18
C ASP A 29 -21.27 22.65 -10.69
N ALA A 30 -20.34 23.19 -9.88
CA ALA A 30 -20.21 22.89 -8.47
C ALA A 30 -21.54 23.05 -7.70
N GLN A 31 -22.33 24.06 -8.05
CA GLN A 31 -23.65 24.25 -7.45
C GLN A 31 -24.61 23.09 -7.73
N ILE A 32 -24.74 22.71 -9.01
CA ILE A 32 -25.63 21.63 -9.44
C ILE A 32 -25.18 20.30 -8.82
N VAL A 33 -23.87 20.05 -8.79
CA VAL A 33 -23.31 18.81 -8.26
C VAL A 33 -23.52 18.71 -6.76
N MET A 34 -23.23 19.77 -6.00
CA MET A 34 -23.50 19.80 -4.57
C MET A 34 -24.98 19.57 -4.30
N ASP A 35 -25.91 20.21 -5.03
CA ASP A 35 -27.35 20.01 -4.83
C ASP A 35 -27.87 18.61 -5.21
N GLY A 36 -27.19 17.91 -6.12
CA GLY A 36 -27.65 16.63 -6.67
C GLY A 36 -26.97 15.38 -6.12
N VAL A 37 -25.84 15.51 -5.42
CA VAL A 37 -25.02 14.38 -4.97
C VAL A 37 -24.85 14.42 -3.46
N ASP A 38 -25.11 13.27 -2.84
CA ASP A 38 -24.82 13.04 -1.43
C ASP A 38 -23.32 12.76 -1.27
N VAL A 39 -22.61 13.67 -0.62
CA VAL A 39 -21.15 13.62 -0.43
C VAL A 39 -20.84 13.65 1.05
N ASP A 40 -19.87 12.83 1.46
CA ASP A 40 -19.46 12.67 2.86
C ASP A 40 -18.38 13.70 3.27
N LEU A 41 -17.68 14.27 2.28
CA LEU A 41 -16.52 15.14 2.49
C LEU A 41 -16.32 16.08 1.29
N VAL A 42 -15.91 17.32 1.55
CA VAL A 42 -15.31 18.21 0.54
C VAL A 42 -13.79 18.24 0.72
N LEU A 43 -13.04 17.83 -0.30
CA LEU A 43 -11.58 17.87 -0.31
C LEU A 43 -11.08 18.87 -1.35
N VAL A 44 -10.33 19.87 -0.90
CA VAL A 44 -9.73 20.91 -1.74
C VAL A 44 -8.21 20.80 -1.63
N SER A 45 -7.47 20.85 -2.73
CA SER A 45 -6.00 20.93 -2.70
C SER A 45 -5.52 22.31 -3.15
N SER A 46 -4.46 22.81 -2.53
CA SER A 46 -3.84 24.07 -2.91
C SER A 46 -3.25 24.01 -4.32
N SER A 47 -2.79 22.84 -4.76
CA SER A 47 -2.39 22.60 -6.15
C SER A 47 -3.52 22.79 -7.18
N ALA A 48 -4.79 22.74 -6.78
CA ALA A 48 -5.91 23.06 -7.67
C ALA A 48 -5.93 24.55 -8.07
N ALA A 49 -5.28 25.43 -7.29
CA ALA A 49 -5.14 26.85 -7.60
C ALA A 49 -4.00 27.14 -8.60
N ALA A 50 -3.20 26.13 -8.99
CA ALA A 50 -2.10 26.32 -9.92
C ALA A 50 -2.59 26.73 -11.34
N PRO A 51 -1.77 27.47 -12.11
CA PRO A 51 -2.08 27.78 -13.50
C PRO A 51 -2.37 26.52 -14.33
N GLY A 52 -3.37 26.59 -15.21
CA GLY A 52 -3.79 25.46 -16.05
C GLY A 52 -4.84 24.55 -15.43
N SER A 53 -5.18 24.72 -14.14
CA SER A 53 -6.32 24.06 -13.49
C SER A 53 -7.64 24.81 -13.75
N PRO A 54 -8.80 24.12 -13.76
CA PRO A 54 -10.11 24.79 -13.79
C PRO A 54 -10.34 25.76 -12.62
N TRP A 55 -9.69 25.52 -11.49
CA TRP A 55 -9.73 26.37 -10.30
C TRP A 55 -8.53 27.31 -10.17
N ALA A 56 -7.77 27.52 -11.25
CA ALA A 56 -6.57 28.35 -11.24
C ALA A 56 -6.81 29.72 -10.58
N HIS A 57 -5.86 30.14 -9.74
CA HIS A 57 -5.88 31.42 -9.02
C HIS A 57 -7.04 31.60 -8.04
N VAL A 58 -7.74 30.53 -7.62
CA VAL A 58 -8.71 30.64 -6.52
C VAL A 58 -8.02 31.20 -5.26
N GLY A 59 -8.65 32.19 -4.62
CA GLY A 59 -8.06 32.97 -3.53
C GLY A 59 -7.22 34.18 -3.97
N ASP A 60 -7.06 34.43 -5.27
CA ASP A 60 -6.50 35.68 -5.78
C ASP A 60 -7.61 36.76 -5.83
N PRO A 61 -7.40 37.97 -5.28
CA PRO A 61 -8.38 39.06 -5.35
C PRO A 61 -8.75 39.47 -6.78
N ALA A 62 -7.91 39.19 -7.78
CA ALA A 62 -8.21 39.43 -9.19
C ALA A 62 -9.17 38.37 -9.80
N VAL A 63 -9.36 37.23 -9.12
CA VAL A 63 -10.15 36.07 -9.59
C VAL A 63 -11.29 35.79 -8.62
N VAL A 64 -12.24 36.73 -8.60
CA VAL A 64 -13.35 36.75 -7.64
C VAL A 64 -14.41 35.69 -7.94
N ASP A 65 -14.62 35.34 -9.20
CA ASP A 65 -15.64 34.37 -9.63
C ASP A 65 -15.37 32.96 -9.07
N ARG A 66 -14.15 32.45 -9.22
CA ARG A 66 -13.75 31.13 -8.70
C ARG A 66 -13.72 31.12 -7.19
N THR A 67 -13.23 32.19 -6.58
CA THR A 67 -13.20 32.34 -5.11
C THR A 67 -14.62 32.33 -4.54
N ARG A 68 -15.56 33.03 -5.18
CA ARG A 68 -16.97 33.02 -4.81
C ARG A 68 -17.62 31.66 -5.00
N ALA A 69 -17.33 30.96 -6.10
CA ALA A 69 -17.87 29.63 -6.35
C ALA A 69 -17.39 28.62 -5.30
N LEU A 70 -16.09 28.63 -4.94
CA LEU A 70 -15.57 27.76 -3.90
C LEU A 70 -16.15 28.11 -2.51
N HIS A 71 -16.26 29.40 -2.20
CA HIS A 71 -16.88 29.83 -0.94
C HIS A 71 -18.32 29.32 -0.82
N TRP A 72 -19.12 29.38 -1.90
CA TRP A 72 -20.46 28.82 -1.92
C TRP A 72 -20.46 27.30 -1.67
N VAL A 73 -19.50 26.55 -2.22
CA VAL A 73 -19.38 25.11 -1.97
C VAL A 73 -19.15 24.84 -0.49
N LEU A 74 -18.28 25.60 0.16
CA LEU A 74 -17.98 25.46 1.59
C LEU A 74 -19.18 25.83 2.46
N GLU A 75 -19.89 26.91 2.14
CA GLU A 75 -21.12 27.28 2.83
C GLU A 75 -22.22 26.21 2.67
N SER A 76 -22.36 25.64 1.47
CA SER A 76 -23.32 24.57 1.18
C SER A 76 -22.98 23.27 1.94
N ALA A 77 -21.70 22.93 2.01
CA ALA A 77 -21.21 21.79 2.80
C ALA A 77 -21.48 22.00 4.30
N ALA A 78 -21.12 23.17 4.84
CA ALA A 78 -21.36 23.53 6.24
C ALA A 78 -22.86 23.50 6.60
N ALA A 79 -23.73 24.01 5.72
CA ALA A 79 -25.18 23.98 5.91
C ALA A 79 -25.77 22.56 6.00
N ARG A 80 -25.03 21.56 5.50
CA ARG A 80 -25.41 20.14 5.51
C ARG A 80 -24.63 19.31 6.54
N GLY A 81 -23.73 19.94 7.31
CA GLY A 81 -22.86 19.23 8.24
C GLY A 81 -21.78 18.39 7.56
N ILE A 82 -21.45 18.67 6.28
CA ILE A 82 -20.42 17.96 5.53
C ILE A 82 -19.07 18.64 5.81
N PRO A 83 -18.07 17.92 6.36
CA PRO A 83 -16.77 18.52 6.63
C PRO A 83 -16.02 18.89 5.35
N ALA A 84 -15.31 20.01 5.38
CA ALA A 84 -14.47 20.53 4.31
C ALA A 84 -13.01 20.63 4.74
N VAL A 85 -12.13 20.02 3.96
CA VAL A 85 -10.69 19.95 4.20
C VAL A 85 -9.92 20.65 3.10
N LEU A 86 -8.96 21.49 3.49
CA LEU A 86 -7.89 21.97 2.61
C LEU A 86 -6.63 21.15 2.81
N LEU A 87 -6.16 20.51 1.75
CA LEU A 87 -4.82 19.97 1.62
C LEU A 87 -3.88 21.07 1.13
N ASP A 88 -2.96 21.50 1.98
CA ASP A 88 -1.99 22.55 1.69
C ASP A 88 -0.72 21.95 1.06
N ASP A 89 -0.88 21.39 -0.14
CA ASP A 89 0.13 20.59 -0.86
C ASP A 89 1.03 21.39 -1.81
N ALA A 90 0.72 22.66 -2.07
CA ALA A 90 1.45 23.51 -2.98
C ALA A 90 1.28 25.00 -2.64
N PRO A 91 2.18 25.88 -3.10
CA PRO A 91 1.98 27.32 -2.98
C PRO A 91 0.67 27.76 -3.66
N ALA A 92 -0.17 28.46 -2.92
CA ALA A 92 -1.44 28.99 -3.39
C ALA A 92 -1.69 30.42 -2.88
N PRO A 93 -2.58 31.20 -3.52
CA PRO A 93 -2.95 32.53 -3.05
C PRO A 93 -3.40 32.50 -1.58
N PRO A 94 -2.98 33.47 -0.74
CA PRO A 94 -3.17 33.41 0.70
C PRO A 94 -4.64 33.41 1.12
N ALA A 95 -5.53 34.03 0.34
CA ALA A 95 -6.96 34.07 0.68
C ALA A 95 -7.66 32.70 0.54
N LEU A 96 -7.06 31.71 -0.14
CA LEU A 96 -7.60 30.35 -0.18
C LEU A 96 -7.77 29.79 1.22
N ARG A 97 -6.75 29.91 2.08
CA ARG A 97 -6.79 29.42 3.47
C ARG A 97 -7.83 30.13 4.33
N ALA A 98 -8.28 31.32 3.92
CA ALA A 98 -9.24 32.13 4.65
C ALA A 98 -10.71 31.82 4.30
N LEU A 99 -10.99 30.84 3.42
CA LEU A 99 -12.36 30.54 2.96
C LEU A 99 -13.22 29.76 3.96
N GLY A 100 -12.68 29.37 5.11
CA GLY A 100 -13.44 28.76 6.22
C GLY A 100 -13.49 27.24 6.19
N PHE A 101 -12.37 26.58 5.92
CA PHE A 101 -12.26 25.11 6.03
C PHE A 101 -12.36 24.64 7.48
N ASP A 102 -13.01 23.50 7.72
CA ASP A 102 -13.02 22.83 9.03
C ASP A 102 -11.62 22.34 9.43
N ARG A 103 -10.81 21.99 8.42
CA ARG A 103 -9.42 21.56 8.61
C ARG A 103 -8.51 21.99 7.48
N ILE A 104 -7.30 22.39 7.86
CA ILE A 104 -6.18 22.60 6.94
C ILE A 104 -5.09 21.58 7.29
N HIS A 105 -4.81 20.67 6.37
CA HIS A 105 -3.75 19.67 6.49
C HIS A 105 -2.51 20.13 5.72
N ASN A 106 -1.39 20.33 6.40
CA ASN A 106 -0.13 20.72 5.78
C ASN A 106 0.58 19.47 5.24
N GLY A 107 0.69 19.34 3.92
CA GLY A 107 1.34 18.18 3.31
C GLY A 107 0.68 17.73 2.01
N ASP A 108 1.10 16.56 1.52
CA ASP A 108 0.59 15.93 0.31
C ASP A 108 -0.41 14.82 0.62
N ALA A 109 -0.97 14.20 -0.42
CA ALA A 109 -1.82 13.01 -0.31
C ALA A 109 -1.01 11.70 -0.16
N GLY A 110 0.25 11.77 0.28
CA GLY A 110 1.13 10.63 0.45
C GLY A 110 1.70 10.06 -0.85
N VAL A 111 2.21 8.84 -0.75
CA VAL A 111 2.77 8.08 -1.87
C VAL A 111 1.68 7.17 -2.45
N PRO A 112 1.23 7.41 -3.70
CA PRO A 112 0.28 6.53 -4.35
C PRO A 112 1.01 5.25 -4.79
N LEU A 113 0.90 4.21 -3.96
CA LEU A 113 1.63 2.94 -4.18
C LEU A 113 1.24 2.25 -5.48
N HIS A 114 0.06 2.48 -6.03
CA HIS A 114 -0.32 1.98 -7.35
C HIS A 114 0.48 2.64 -8.51
N GLN A 115 1.12 3.79 -8.26
CA GLN A 115 2.02 4.48 -9.20
C GLN A 115 3.48 4.27 -8.81
N PHE A 116 3.85 4.52 -7.55
CA PHE A 116 5.20 4.37 -7.05
C PHE A 116 5.33 3.01 -6.35
N ASN A 117 5.82 2.02 -7.10
CA ASN A 117 6.06 0.68 -6.61
C ASN A 117 7.08 -0.03 -7.52
N PRO A 118 7.70 -1.13 -7.05
CA PRO A 118 8.63 -1.90 -7.88
C PRO A 118 7.94 -2.92 -8.82
N VAL A 119 6.61 -3.04 -8.76
CA VAL A 119 5.83 -4.15 -9.37
C VAL A 119 5.28 -3.82 -10.76
N ALA A 120 4.98 -2.55 -11.02
CA ALA A 120 4.01 -2.15 -12.04
C ALA A 120 4.59 -1.64 -13.37
N ALA A 121 5.86 -1.91 -13.68
CA ALA A 121 6.38 -1.58 -15.01
C ALA A 121 7.28 -2.68 -15.54
N ASP A 122 7.13 -3.00 -16.83
CA ASP A 122 8.27 -3.47 -17.61
C ASP A 122 9.40 -2.48 -17.31
N LEU A 123 10.45 -2.92 -16.63
CA LEU A 123 11.59 -2.06 -16.31
C LEU A 123 12.16 -1.58 -17.65
N VAL A 124 11.72 -0.39 -18.07
CA VAL A 124 12.28 0.29 -19.22
C VAL A 124 13.74 0.50 -18.88
N ARG A 125 14.65 0.08 -19.77
CA ARG A 125 16.07 0.37 -19.60
C ARG A 125 16.21 1.89 -19.50
N GLY A 126 16.58 2.38 -18.33
CA GLY A 126 16.82 3.78 -18.04
C GLY A 126 18.19 3.99 -17.44
N PRO A 127 18.56 5.25 -17.15
CA PRO A 127 19.82 5.56 -16.51
C PRO A 127 19.84 5.03 -15.07
N GLU A 128 20.95 4.43 -14.66
CA GLU A 128 21.12 3.86 -13.31
C GLU A 128 21.12 4.92 -12.19
N ALA A 129 21.24 6.21 -12.54
CA ALA A 129 20.86 7.29 -11.64
C ALA A 129 19.97 8.33 -12.31
N VAL A 130 19.12 8.96 -11.50
CA VAL A 130 18.26 10.07 -11.89
C VAL A 130 18.43 11.25 -10.93
N TYR A 131 18.49 12.46 -11.45
CA TYR A 131 18.37 13.70 -10.70
C TYR A 131 16.93 14.20 -10.78
N VAL A 132 16.30 14.41 -9.62
CA VAL A 132 14.93 14.94 -9.53
C VAL A 132 15.00 16.43 -9.20
N ARG A 133 14.57 17.29 -10.12
CA ARG A 133 14.52 18.75 -9.91
C ARG A 133 13.26 19.15 -9.16
N ALA A 134 13.38 20.18 -8.32
CA ALA A 134 12.22 20.79 -7.68
C ALA A 134 11.42 21.65 -8.68
N GLY A 135 12.12 22.33 -9.60
CA GLY A 135 11.51 23.09 -10.68
C GLY A 135 12.18 22.88 -12.03
N ALA A 136 11.41 23.00 -13.11
CA ALA A 136 11.90 22.84 -14.49
C ALA A 136 13.04 23.82 -14.87
N GLY A 137 13.14 24.95 -14.16
CA GLY A 137 14.19 25.96 -14.31
C GLY A 137 15.46 25.72 -13.47
N ASP A 138 15.46 24.71 -12.60
CA ASP A 138 16.61 24.43 -11.74
C ASP A 138 17.80 23.93 -12.57
N ARG A 139 18.98 24.48 -12.29
CA ARG A 139 20.22 24.09 -12.96
C ARG A 139 20.59 22.67 -12.55
N VAL A 140 20.90 21.84 -13.54
CA VAL A 140 21.48 20.51 -13.32
C VAL A 140 22.98 20.66 -13.05
N PRO A 141 23.52 20.07 -11.97
CA PRO A 141 24.95 20.05 -11.73
C PRO A 141 25.72 19.35 -12.86
N ASP A 142 26.76 19.99 -13.40
CA ASP A 142 27.57 19.47 -14.51
C ASP A 142 28.11 18.05 -14.22
N LEU A 143 28.50 17.79 -12.97
CA LEU A 143 28.93 16.46 -12.49
C LEU A 143 27.88 15.35 -12.74
N LEU A 144 26.59 15.64 -12.54
CA LEU A 144 25.54 14.64 -12.77
C LEU A 144 25.34 14.38 -14.27
N THR A 145 25.58 15.39 -15.11
CA THR A 145 25.63 15.22 -16.56
C THR A 145 26.82 14.36 -16.98
N ASP A 146 28.00 14.59 -16.42
CA ASP A 146 29.21 13.79 -16.69
C ASP A 146 29.05 12.33 -16.24
N LEU A 147 28.33 12.11 -15.14
CA LEU A 147 27.96 10.79 -14.67
C LEU A 147 26.84 10.15 -15.50
N GLY A 148 26.26 10.82 -16.51
CA GLY A 148 25.17 10.28 -17.32
C GLY A 148 23.88 10.05 -16.53
N ALA A 149 23.63 10.82 -15.46
CA ALA A 149 22.38 10.76 -14.74
C ALA A 149 21.22 11.29 -15.61
N GLY A 150 20.08 10.61 -15.60
CA GLY A 150 18.84 11.14 -16.15
C GLY A 150 18.39 12.36 -15.36
N VAL A 151 17.56 13.21 -15.97
CA VAL A 151 16.97 14.38 -15.31
C VAL A 151 15.46 14.31 -15.45
N THR A 152 14.75 14.49 -14.34
CA THR A 152 13.30 14.56 -14.30
C THR A 152 12.85 15.62 -13.29
N ASP A 153 11.60 16.06 -13.39
CA ASP A 153 11.00 17.03 -12.48
C ASP A 153 10.11 16.32 -11.46
N VAL A 154 9.98 16.90 -10.26
CA VAL A 154 9.18 16.33 -9.17
C VAL A 154 7.70 16.13 -9.52
N ASP A 155 7.16 17.00 -10.37
CA ASP A 155 5.76 16.95 -10.83
C ASP A 155 5.62 16.32 -12.23
N SER A 156 6.71 15.73 -12.76
CA SER A 156 6.68 15.05 -14.05
C SER A 156 5.79 13.80 -14.01
N PRO A 157 4.91 13.58 -15.00
CA PRO A 157 4.12 12.35 -15.09
C PRO A 157 4.99 11.09 -15.24
N GLY A 158 6.23 11.24 -15.74
CA GLY A 158 7.20 10.14 -15.88
C GLY A 158 8.10 9.91 -14.66
N LEU A 159 7.88 10.61 -13.54
CA LEU A 159 8.75 10.49 -12.36
C LEU A 159 8.81 9.06 -11.82
N ALA A 160 7.66 8.38 -11.72
CA ALA A 160 7.60 7.02 -11.19
C ALA A 160 8.42 6.04 -12.06
N ASP A 161 8.31 6.17 -13.39
CA ASP A 161 9.09 5.36 -14.35
C ASP A 161 10.59 5.64 -14.22
N ALA A 162 10.98 6.90 -14.10
CA ALA A 162 12.37 7.30 -13.95
C ALA A 162 12.99 6.79 -12.64
N LEU A 163 12.23 6.82 -11.54
CA LEU A 163 12.68 6.26 -10.25
C LEU A 163 12.81 4.74 -10.32
N ARG A 164 11.81 4.03 -10.86
CA ARG A 164 11.86 2.56 -11.00
C ARG A 164 13.03 2.08 -11.86
N ALA A 165 13.42 2.86 -12.87
CA ALA A 165 14.53 2.51 -13.75
C ALA A 165 15.92 2.78 -13.14
N ALA A 166 16.00 3.57 -12.05
CA ALA A 166 17.24 3.99 -11.43
C ALA A 166 17.56 3.20 -10.16
N ASN A 167 18.85 2.92 -9.92
CA ASN A 167 19.33 2.38 -8.64
C ASN A 167 19.47 3.49 -7.60
N VAL A 168 19.75 4.73 -8.03
CA VAL A 168 19.91 5.89 -7.16
C VAL A 168 19.22 7.14 -7.70
N ALA A 169 18.50 7.82 -6.81
CA ALA A 169 17.87 9.11 -7.03
C ALA A 169 18.64 10.19 -6.27
N VAL A 170 19.15 11.19 -7.01
CA VAL A 170 19.73 12.40 -6.45
C VAL A 170 18.63 13.44 -6.32
N ILE A 171 18.39 13.93 -5.11
CA ILE A 171 17.31 14.88 -4.81
C ILE A 171 17.87 16.12 -4.13
N PRO A 172 17.23 17.29 -4.21
CA PRO A 172 17.67 18.48 -3.47
C PRO A 172 17.75 18.18 -1.97
N GLY A 173 18.85 18.56 -1.33
CA GLY A 173 19.11 18.17 0.06
C GLY A 173 18.29 18.94 1.11
N THR A 174 17.63 20.02 0.71
CA THR A 174 16.74 20.80 1.56
C THR A 174 15.59 21.34 0.73
N GLY A 175 14.38 21.40 1.30
CA GLY A 175 13.21 21.97 0.66
C GLY A 175 11.93 21.21 1.00
N PRO A 176 10.76 21.78 0.68
CA PRO A 176 9.47 21.15 0.95
C PRO A 176 9.32 19.79 0.26
N ASP A 177 9.98 19.61 -0.89
CA ASP A 177 9.87 18.39 -1.70
C ASP A 177 10.81 17.26 -1.29
N HIS A 178 11.83 17.54 -0.46
CA HIS A 178 12.87 16.58 -0.12
C HIS A 178 12.29 15.26 0.38
N GLU A 179 11.46 15.35 1.42
CA GLU A 179 10.86 14.18 2.05
C GLU A 179 9.87 13.48 1.11
N ARG A 180 9.07 14.27 0.38
CA ARG A 180 8.10 13.77 -0.60
C ARG A 180 8.77 12.92 -1.68
N VAL A 181 9.85 13.42 -2.28
CA VAL A 181 10.61 12.68 -3.30
C VAL A 181 11.34 11.49 -2.70
N ARG A 182 11.93 11.63 -1.50
CA ARG A 182 12.59 10.51 -0.80
C ARG A 182 11.65 9.32 -0.63
N ARG A 183 10.43 9.55 -0.14
CA ARG A 183 9.44 8.48 0.08
C ARG A 183 8.97 7.85 -1.23
N ARG A 184 8.80 8.65 -2.29
CA ARG A 184 8.48 8.14 -3.64
C ARG A 184 9.60 7.27 -4.21
N ALA A 185 10.86 7.68 -4.03
CA ALA A 185 12.02 6.90 -4.46
C ALA A 185 12.14 5.57 -3.69
N TRP A 186 11.95 5.60 -2.37
CA TRP A 186 11.93 4.38 -1.54
C TRP A 186 10.81 3.42 -1.95
N ALA A 187 9.62 3.93 -2.27
CA ALA A 187 8.54 3.11 -2.79
C ALA A 187 8.88 2.44 -4.12
N CYS A 188 9.73 3.05 -4.94
CA CYS A 188 10.26 2.43 -6.16
C CYS A 188 11.47 1.50 -5.91
N GLY A 189 11.93 1.36 -4.66
CA GLY A 189 13.11 0.57 -4.31
C GLY A 189 14.43 1.25 -4.71
N THR A 190 14.45 2.58 -4.82
CA THR A 190 15.58 3.38 -5.28
C THR A 190 16.32 4.00 -4.09
N HIS A 191 17.65 3.89 -4.04
CA HIS A 191 18.46 4.59 -3.04
C HIS A 191 18.37 6.11 -3.23
N VAL A 192 18.46 6.87 -2.15
CA VAL A 192 18.35 8.34 -2.21
C VAL A 192 19.66 8.97 -1.75
N VAL A 193 20.15 9.93 -2.54
CA VAL A 193 21.28 10.79 -2.19
C VAL A 193 20.81 12.24 -2.20
N ALA A 194 21.03 12.93 -1.08
CA ALA A 194 20.76 14.34 -0.97
C ALA A 194 21.87 15.14 -1.68
N HIS A 195 21.51 15.90 -2.72
CA HIS A 195 22.35 16.95 -3.28
C HIS A 195 22.41 18.11 -2.30
N THR A 196 23.47 18.12 -1.50
CA THR A 196 23.84 19.22 -0.63
C THR A 196 25.18 19.80 -1.10
N ASP A 197 25.45 21.05 -0.75
CA ASP A 197 26.79 21.60 -0.90
C ASP A 197 27.70 20.93 0.17
N PRO A 198 28.68 20.10 -0.24
CA PRO A 198 29.51 19.35 0.70
C PRO A 198 30.37 20.28 1.57
N ALA A 199 30.71 21.49 1.08
CA ALA A 199 31.46 22.48 1.85
C ALA A 199 30.66 23.04 3.05
N ARG A 200 29.33 22.95 3.01
CA ARG A 200 28.44 23.42 4.08
C ARG A 200 27.98 22.35 5.06
N THR A 201 28.06 21.07 4.67
CA THR A 201 27.39 19.98 5.40
C THR A 201 28.33 18.85 5.84
N GLY A 202 29.56 18.79 5.32
CA GLY A 202 30.50 17.70 5.63
C GLY A 202 30.06 16.33 5.10
N GLY A 203 29.08 16.29 4.19
CA GLY A 203 28.59 15.07 3.56
C GLY A 203 29.54 14.48 2.52
N GLU A 204 29.34 13.19 2.18
CA GLU A 204 30.07 12.51 1.12
C GLU A 204 29.80 13.18 -0.24
N ASP A 205 30.85 13.41 -1.03
CA ASP A 205 30.75 14.01 -2.37
C ASP A 205 29.85 13.16 -3.28
N LEU A 206 29.03 13.82 -4.11
CA LEU A 206 28.22 13.18 -5.15
C LEU A 206 29.09 12.38 -6.13
N ALA A 207 30.34 12.82 -6.37
CA ALA A 207 31.28 12.11 -7.21
C ALA A 207 31.67 10.72 -6.67
N VAL A 208 31.47 10.48 -5.37
CA VAL A 208 31.78 9.21 -4.70
C VAL A 208 30.50 8.41 -4.42
N SER A 209 29.49 9.05 -3.82
CA SER A 209 28.25 8.40 -3.39
C SER A 209 27.43 7.85 -4.55
N VAL A 210 27.30 8.60 -5.66
CA VAL A 210 26.48 8.20 -6.81
C VAL A 210 27.06 6.97 -7.52
N PRO A 211 28.36 6.91 -7.91
CA PRO A 211 28.92 5.70 -8.50
C PRO A 211 28.87 4.48 -7.57
N ARG A 212 29.11 4.67 -6.27
CA ARG A 212 29.05 3.58 -5.27
C ARG A 212 27.66 2.97 -5.18
N LEU A 213 26.62 3.80 -5.05
CA LEU A 213 25.24 3.33 -4.91
C LEU A 213 24.65 2.80 -6.23
N ARG A 214 25.13 3.27 -7.39
CA ARG A 214 24.81 2.64 -8.68
C ARG A 214 25.28 1.19 -8.74
N ALA A 215 26.50 0.93 -8.25
CA ALA A 215 27.08 -0.42 -8.22
C ALA A 215 26.47 -1.32 -7.14
N ALA A 216 26.00 -0.74 -6.03
CA ALA A 216 25.35 -1.46 -4.94
C ALA A 216 23.82 -1.51 -5.13
N VAL A 217 23.36 -2.37 -6.06
CA VAL A 217 21.94 -2.60 -6.30
C VAL A 217 21.24 -3.00 -4.99
N PRO A 218 20.14 -2.34 -4.60
CA PRO A 218 19.38 -2.71 -3.40
C PRO A 218 18.96 -4.19 -3.45
N SER A 219 19.18 -4.90 -2.35
CA SER A 219 18.73 -6.29 -2.22
C SER A 219 17.20 -6.37 -2.09
N SER A 220 16.62 -7.55 -2.35
CA SER A 220 15.18 -7.77 -2.20
C SER A 220 14.67 -7.49 -0.78
N ALA A 221 15.47 -7.83 0.23
CA ALA A 221 15.10 -7.59 1.62
C ALA A 221 15.09 -6.09 1.95
N GLU A 222 16.08 -5.33 1.44
CA GLU A 222 16.15 -3.88 1.62
C GLU A 222 14.98 -3.18 0.91
N GLN A 223 14.70 -3.54 -0.34
CA GLN A 223 13.57 -2.97 -1.08
C GLN A 223 12.23 -3.23 -0.40
N ARG A 224 12.02 -4.44 0.14
CA ARG A 224 10.82 -4.74 0.93
C ARG A 224 10.76 -3.92 2.21
N THR A 225 11.88 -3.73 2.89
CA THR A 225 11.93 -2.91 4.11
C THR A 225 11.57 -1.45 3.81
N MET A 226 12.15 -0.87 2.75
CA MET A 226 11.84 0.49 2.28
C MET A 226 10.36 0.62 1.91
N LEU A 227 9.84 -0.32 1.11
CA LEU A 227 8.46 -0.30 0.66
C LEU A 227 7.48 -0.47 1.83
N ARG A 228 7.78 -1.36 2.78
CA ARG A 228 6.97 -1.59 3.98
C ARG A 228 6.92 -0.35 4.87
N GLN A 229 8.04 0.35 5.01
CA GLN A 229 8.07 1.62 5.74
C GLN A 229 7.15 2.64 5.07
N VAL A 230 7.23 2.81 3.75
CA VAL A 230 6.29 3.70 3.03
C VAL A 230 4.85 3.23 3.16
N PHE A 231 4.60 1.92 3.09
CA PHE A 231 3.27 1.33 3.25
C PHE A 231 2.62 1.72 4.57
N PHE A 232 3.34 1.64 5.69
CA PHE A 232 2.80 2.01 7.00
C PHE A 232 2.78 3.50 7.27
N ASP A 233 3.77 4.26 6.79
CA ASP A 233 3.99 5.62 7.29
C ASP A 233 3.54 6.72 6.33
N ALA A 234 3.44 6.43 5.03
CA ALA A 234 3.35 7.48 4.03
C ALA A 234 2.51 7.18 2.79
N ALA A 235 2.00 5.96 2.64
CA ALA A 235 1.12 5.62 1.55
C ALA A 235 -0.15 6.48 1.57
N THR A 236 -0.74 6.73 0.41
CA THR A 236 -1.96 7.54 0.30
C THR A 236 -3.10 7.17 1.26
N PRO A 237 -3.46 5.89 1.50
CA PRO A 237 -4.52 5.59 2.46
C PRO A 237 -4.14 5.94 3.90
N VAL A 238 -2.84 5.94 4.25
CA VAL A 238 -2.35 6.39 5.57
C VAL A 238 -2.54 7.91 5.69
N ARG A 239 -2.15 8.67 4.65
CA ARG A 239 -2.35 10.13 4.66
C ARG A 239 -3.83 10.53 4.64
N LEU A 240 -4.67 9.79 3.92
CA LEU A 240 -6.11 10.00 3.99
C LEU A 240 -6.65 9.70 5.39
N ALA A 241 -6.17 8.66 6.07
CA ALA A 241 -6.58 8.37 7.45
C ALA A 241 -6.22 9.52 8.40
N GLU A 242 -4.99 10.05 8.31
CA GLU A 242 -4.55 11.23 9.07
C GLU A 242 -5.39 12.47 8.76
N ILE A 243 -5.72 12.71 7.49
CA ILE A 243 -6.56 13.83 7.06
C ILE A 243 -7.97 13.74 7.69
N LEU A 244 -8.53 12.54 7.77
CA LEU A 244 -9.87 12.28 8.28
C LEU A 244 -9.93 12.15 9.82
N GLU A 245 -8.79 12.10 10.50
CA GLU A 245 -8.72 11.80 11.93
C GLU A 245 -9.44 12.87 12.78
N GLY A 246 -10.51 12.49 13.48
CA GLY A 246 -11.27 13.45 14.30
C GLY A 246 -12.18 14.39 13.50
N LEU A 247 -12.44 14.10 12.22
CA LEU A 247 -13.62 14.64 11.53
C LEU A 247 -14.85 13.82 11.92
N ASP A 248 -15.97 14.50 12.11
CA ASP A 248 -17.26 13.86 12.33
C ASP A 248 -17.86 13.53 10.96
N LEU A 249 -17.74 12.27 10.55
CA LEU A 249 -18.35 11.77 9.32
C LEU A 249 -19.66 11.08 9.69
N ASP A 250 -20.72 11.32 8.93
CA ASP A 250 -22.03 10.67 9.09
C ASP A 250 -21.98 9.20 8.62
N THR A 251 -21.10 8.41 9.24
CA THR A 251 -20.86 7.02 8.91
C THR A 251 -20.74 6.20 10.20
N ASP A 252 -21.29 4.98 10.21
CA ASP A 252 -21.18 4.03 11.32
C ASP A 252 -19.71 3.58 11.62
N THR A 253 -18.73 4.16 10.93
CA THR A 253 -17.31 3.81 11.01
C THR A 253 -16.49 5.06 11.26
N PRO A 254 -15.50 5.03 12.17
CA PRO A 254 -14.57 6.14 12.32
C PRO A 254 -13.91 6.53 10.99
N GLY A 255 -13.87 7.82 10.66
CA GLY A 255 -13.36 8.30 9.39
C GLY A 255 -11.92 7.91 9.08
N ALA A 256 -11.06 7.86 10.11
CA ALA A 256 -9.67 7.43 9.99
C ALA A 256 -9.50 5.97 9.53
N GLU A 257 -10.47 5.10 9.82
CA GLU A 257 -10.36 3.69 9.43
C GLU A 257 -10.79 3.46 7.97
N LEU A 258 -11.61 4.36 7.40
CA LEU A 258 -12.21 4.15 6.08
C LEU A 258 -11.19 3.95 4.95
N PRO A 259 -10.11 4.76 4.81
CA PRO A 259 -9.12 4.56 3.76
C PRO A 259 -8.27 3.29 3.96
N LEU A 260 -8.10 2.87 5.21
CA LEU A 260 -7.30 1.69 5.58
C LEU A 260 -8.09 0.39 5.49
N ARG A 261 -9.42 0.43 5.38
CA ARG A 261 -10.26 -0.78 5.21
C ARG A 261 -9.83 -1.66 4.06
N GLY A 262 -9.28 -1.09 2.99
CA GLY A 262 -8.73 -1.84 1.86
C GLY A 262 -7.57 -2.78 2.22
N ARG A 263 -6.95 -2.60 3.39
CA ARG A 263 -5.85 -3.40 3.95
C ARG A 263 -6.28 -4.39 5.02
N ALA A 264 -7.55 -4.37 5.42
CA ALA A 264 -8.06 -5.31 6.42
C ALA A 264 -7.96 -6.75 5.91
N VAL A 265 -7.47 -7.65 6.77
CA VAL A 265 -7.27 -9.07 6.44
C VAL A 265 -8.00 -9.96 7.45
N ALA A 266 -8.71 -10.94 6.91
CA ALA A 266 -9.20 -12.10 7.65
C ALA A 266 -8.21 -13.25 7.53
N VAL A 267 -7.69 -13.73 8.64
CA VAL A 267 -6.90 -14.96 8.65
C VAL A 267 -7.85 -16.15 8.74
N LEU A 268 -7.83 -17.02 7.74
CA LEU A 268 -8.59 -18.25 7.72
C LEU A 268 -7.67 -19.37 8.23
N ALA A 269 -8.03 -20.03 9.32
CA ALA A 269 -7.18 -21.05 9.92
C ALA A 269 -8.00 -22.27 10.37
N ASP A 270 -7.40 -23.46 10.25
CA ASP A 270 -7.92 -24.72 10.79
C ASP A 270 -6.82 -25.40 11.60
N PRO A 271 -6.51 -24.87 12.81
CA PRO A 271 -5.50 -25.48 13.67
C PRO A 271 -6.00 -26.86 14.14
N ALA A 272 -5.21 -27.90 13.89
CA ALA A 272 -5.57 -29.28 14.19
C ALA A 272 -5.54 -29.62 15.70
N GLY A 273 -4.97 -28.73 16.54
CA GLY A 273 -4.86 -28.94 17.98
C GLY A 273 -4.27 -27.74 18.71
N GLU A 274 -3.99 -27.90 20.01
CA GLU A 274 -3.51 -26.82 20.89
C GLU A 274 -2.18 -26.21 20.41
N ALA A 275 -1.22 -27.04 20.02
CA ALA A 275 0.09 -26.57 19.57
C ALA A 275 0.01 -25.70 18.30
N GLU A 276 -0.83 -26.06 17.34
CA GLU A 276 -1.05 -25.25 16.13
C GLU A 276 -1.84 -23.97 16.44
N ALA A 277 -2.79 -24.03 17.37
CA ALA A 277 -3.51 -22.84 17.82
C ALA A 277 -2.60 -21.86 18.56
N ASP A 278 -1.64 -22.35 19.36
CA ASP A 278 -0.65 -21.52 20.02
C ASP A 278 0.34 -20.91 19.02
N GLN A 279 0.78 -21.69 18.02
CA GLN A 279 1.62 -21.17 16.93
C GLN A 279 0.88 -20.08 16.11
N LEU A 280 -0.40 -20.31 15.80
CA LEU A 280 -1.24 -19.30 15.15
C LEU A 280 -1.31 -18.03 16.00
N ALA A 281 -1.50 -18.16 17.31
CA ALA A 281 -1.53 -17.00 18.21
C ALA A 281 -0.20 -16.25 18.22
N ASP A 282 0.92 -16.95 18.30
CA ASP A 282 2.26 -16.36 18.29
C ASP A 282 2.55 -15.63 16.97
N ASP A 283 2.24 -16.25 15.83
CA ASP A 283 2.45 -15.64 14.51
C ASP A 283 1.63 -14.35 14.36
N LEU A 284 0.35 -14.38 14.70
CA LEU A 284 -0.56 -13.25 14.51
C LEU A 284 -0.32 -12.11 15.51
N LEU A 285 0.09 -12.44 16.74
CA LEU A 285 0.45 -11.44 17.76
C LEU A 285 1.88 -10.92 17.58
N ALA A 286 2.74 -11.58 16.81
CA ALA A 286 4.03 -11.05 16.39
C ALA A 286 3.93 -10.24 15.09
N ALA A 287 2.86 -10.41 14.30
CA ALA A 287 2.72 -9.80 12.98
C ALA A 287 2.71 -8.26 12.99
N THR A 288 3.55 -7.65 12.17
CA THR A 288 3.66 -6.19 12.01
C THR A 288 2.34 -5.59 11.53
N LEU A 289 1.68 -6.24 10.55
CA LEU A 289 0.29 -5.97 10.20
C LEU A 289 -0.61 -6.92 10.99
N ARG A 290 -1.38 -6.39 11.95
CA ARG A 290 -2.35 -7.20 12.70
C ARG A 290 -3.54 -7.57 11.81
N PRO A 291 -3.99 -8.83 11.81
CA PRO A 291 -5.22 -9.19 11.13
C PRO A 291 -6.42 -8.53 11.81
N THR A 292 -7.40 -8.12 11.03
CA THR A 292 -8.64 -7.51 11.55
C THR A 292 -9.52 -8.57 12.20
N GLU A 293 -9.46 -9.79 11.69
CA GLU A 293 -10.21 -10.92 12.23
C GLU A 293 -9.53 -12.26 11.92
N VAL A 294 -9.90 -13.26 12.69
CA VAL A 294 -9.50 -14.66 12.49
C VAL A 294 -10.76 -15.50 12.39
N VAL A 295 -10.86 -16.33 11.35
CA VAL A 295 -11.96 -17.26 11.16
C VAL A 295 -11.45 -18.68 11.32
N VAL A 296 -12.07 -19.42 12.25
CA VAL A 296 -11.73 -20.82 12.54
C VAL A 296 -12.98 -21.72 12.51
N PRO A 297 -12.82 -23.05 12.41
CA PRO A 297 -13.90 -23.98 12.72
C PRO A 297 -14.49 -23.74 14.13
N GLY A 298 -15.77 -24.05 14.31
CA GLY A 298 -16.46 -23.93 15.61
C GLY A 298 -15.78 -24.74 16.72
N ALA A 299 -15.25 -25.91 16.38
CA ALA A 299 -14.53 -26.77 17.32
C ALA A 299 -13.19 -26.14 17.78
N ALA A 300 -12.45 -25.51 16.86
CA ALA A 300 -11.17 -24.85 17.11
C ALA A 300 -11.32 -23.54 17.92
N ALA A 301 -12.49 -22.92 17.93
CA ALA A 301 -12.75 -21.66 18.64
C ALA A 301 -12.53 -21.71 20.16
N ARG A 302 -12.45 -22.93 20.73
CA ARG A 302 -12.21 -23.18 22.16
C ARG A 302 -10.75 -23.48 22.49
N LEU A 303 -9.86 -23.63 21.51
CA LEU A 303 -8.45 -23.93 21.75
C LEU A 303 -7.76 -22.75 22.47
N PRO A 304 -6.81 -23.00 23.40
CA PRO A 304 -6.18 -21.96 24.21
C PRO A 304 -5.57 -20.81 23.39
N GLY A 305 -4.79 -21.10 22.35
CA GLY A 305 -4.23 -20.06 21.47
C GLY A 305 -5.28 -19.19 20.78
N VAL A 306 -6.43 -19.75 20.38
CA VAL A 306 -7.55 -18.98 19.81
C VAL A 306 -8.25 -18.13 20.87
N GLN A 307 -8.36 -18.63 22.10
CA GLN A 307 -8.87 -17.83 23.22
C GLN A 307 -7.94 -16.67 23.57
N ARG A 308 -6.62 -16.89 23.52
CA ARG A 308 -5.60 -15.85 23.70
C ARG A 308 -5.74 -14.75 22.65
N LEU A 309 -5.92 -15.09 21.37
CA LEU A 309 -6.18 -14.10 20.31
C LEU A 309 -7.39 -13.22 20.64
N ARG A 310 -8.49 -13.82 21.11
CA ARG A 310 -9.69 -13.08 21.54
C ARG A 310 -9.41 -12.18 22.75
N ALA A 311 -8.65 -12.67 23.73
CA ALA A 311 -8.29 -11.90 24.93
C ALA A 311 -7.41 -10.68 24.60
N GLU A 312 -6.54 -10.80 23.60
CA GLU A 312 -5.70 -9.72 23.05
C GLU A 312 -6.44 -8.81 22.07
N GLY A 313 -7.78 -8.92 21.98
CA GLY A 313 -8.64 -8.02 21.21
C GLY A 313 -8.81 -8.37 19.73
N VAL A 314 -8.28 -9.51 19.25
CA VAL A 314 -8.50 -9.96 17.86
C VAL A 314 -9.91 -10.50 17.71
N ILE A 315 -10.63 -10.05 16.68
CA ILE A 315 -12.00 -10.52 16.39
C ILE A 315 -11.92 -11.97 15.91
N VAL A 316 -12.42 -12.92 16.72
CA VAL A 316 -12.48 -14.33 16.36
C VAL A 316 -13.90 -14.72 15.94
N ARG A 317 -14.05 -15.21 14.71
CA ARG A 317 -15.30 -15.76 14.17
C ARG A 317 -15.19 -17.27 14.00
N SER A 318 -16.32 -17.95 14.16
CA SER A 318 -16.43 -19.38 13.90
C SER A 318 -17.28 -19.66 12.67
N ALA A 319 -16.85 -20.62 11.84
CA ALA A 319 -17.66 -21.26 10.82
C ALA A 319 -18.09 -22.66 11.27
N ARG A 320 -19.23 -23.13 10.78
CA ARG A 320 -19.69 -24.52 10.97
C ARG A 320 -19.49 -25.25 9.65
N PHE A 321 -18.86 -26.42 9.69
CA PHE A 321 -18.84 -27.32 8.54
C PHE A 321 -20.12 -28.17 8.52
N SER A 322 -20.56 -28.60 7.34
CA SER A 322 -21.83 -29.33 7.18
C SER A 322 -21.80 -30.78 7.71
N ALA A 323 -20.64 -31.28 8.15
CA ALA A 323 -20.52 -32.51 8.92
C ALA A 323 -20.44 -32.17 10.42
N PRO A 324 -21.03 -32.97 11.32
CA PRO A 324 -21.07 -32.61 12.73
C PRO A 324 -19.66 -32.56 13.31
N ASP A 325 -19.26 -31.36 13.73
CA ASP A 325 -18.06 -31.07 14.53
C ASP A 325 -18.11 -31.88 15.85
N THR A 326 -17.69 -33.16 15.84
CA THR A 326 -17.52 -33.92 17.08
C THR A 326 -16.09 -33.71 17.63
N PRO A 327 -15.91 -33.62 18.96
CA PRO A 327 -14.59 -33.52 19.59
C PRO A 327 -13.63 -34.65 19.21
N GLU A 328 -14.18 -35.80 18.79
CA GLU A 328 -13.43 -37.00 18.40
C GLU A 328 -12.66 -36.84 17.07
N GLU A 329 -13.06 -35.89 16.21
CA GLU A 329 -12.32 -35.59 14.97
C GLU A 329 -11.11 -34.67 15.18
N LEU A 330 -11.10 -33.88 16.27
CA LEU A 330 -9.92 -33.10 16.69
C LEU A 330 -8.80 -33.99 17.26
N THR A 331 -9.13 -35.20 17.71
CA THR A 331 -8.18 -36.14 18.30
C THR A 331 -7.74 -37.26 17.34
N ARG A 332 -8.22 -37.25 16.09
CA ARG A 332 -7.91 -38.33 15.14
C ARG A 332 -6.58 -38.05 14.45
N ASP A 333 -5.54 -38.71 14.94
CA ASP A 333 -4.14 -38.69 14.49
C ASP A 333 -3.93 -39.33 13.09
N GLY A 334 -4.91 -39.19 12.18
CA GLY A 334 -5.00 -39.92 10.93
C GLY A 334 -5.23 -39.03 9.71
N ASP A 335 -4.16 -38.80 8.96
CA ASP A 335 -4.17 -38.62 7.51
C ASP A 335 -4.99 -37.45 6.91
N ARG A 336 -5.02 -36.30 7.58
CA ARG A 336 -5.25 -35.03 6.88
C ARG A 336 -3.91 -34.56 6.29
N PRO A 337 -3.83 -34.25 4.97
CA PRO A 337 -2.59 -33.77 4.39
C PRO A 337 -2.16 -32.47 5.08
N ARG A 338 -0.99 -32.49 5.73
CA ARG A 338 -0.38 -31.31 6.35
C ARG A 338 0.03 -30.34 5.25
N ILE A 339 -0.27 -29.05 5.51
CA ILE A 339 -0.10 -27.88 4.62
C ILE A 339 -1.13 -27.89 3.46
N GLY A 340 -2.27 -27.22 3.65
CA GLY A 340 -3.39 -27.22 2.68
C GLY A 340 -4.57 -28.14 3.03
N ALA A 341 -4.71 -28.52 4.30
CA ALA A 341 -5.67 -29.53 4.79
C ALA A 341 -7.16 -29.19 4.54
N LEU A 342 -7.52 -27.91 4.47
CA LEU A 342 -8.81 -27.49 3.94
C LEU A 342 -8.73 -27.46 2.43
N GLY A 343 -9.49 -28.33 1.75
CA GLY A 343 -9.73 -28.19 0.31
C GLY A 343 -10.36 -26.83 -0.03
N THR A 344 -10.54 -26.54 -1.32
CA THR A 344 -11.14 -25.27 -1.78
C THR A 344 -12.49 -24.98 -1.10
N ASP A 345 -13.31 -26.01 -0.88
CA ASP A 345 -14.60 -25.91 -0.20
C ASP A 345 -14.45 -25.54 1.29
N GLY A 346 -13.38 -26.02 1.91
CA GLY A 346 -13.05 -25.73 3.30
C GLY A 346 -12.70 -24.25 3.50
N TRP A 347 -11.82 -23.73 2.63
CA TRP A 347 -11.49 -22.30 2.63
C TRP A 347 -12.69 -21.42 2.28
N ALA A 348 -13.55 -21.86 1.36
CA ALA A 348 -14.79 -21.16 1.05
C ALA A 348 -15.70 -21.03 2.27
N ALA A 349 -15.90 -22.12 3.03
CA ALA A 349 -16.72 -22.11 4.23
C ALA A 349 -16.22 -21.15 5.32
N LEU A 350 -14.89 -21.05 5.51
CA LEU A 350 -14.30 -20.03 6.39
C LEU A 350 -14.47 -18.62 5.80
N ALA A 351 -14.20 -18.43 4.51
CA ALA A 351 -14.30 -17.13 3.84
C ALA A 351 -15.73 -16.55 3.84
N GLU A 352 -16.77 -17.39 3.89
CA GLU A 352 -18.18 -16.95 4.04
C GLU A 352 -18.43 -16.22 5.37
N ARG A 353 -17.62 -16.47 6.40
CA ARG A 353 -17.72 -15.78 7.70
C ARG A 353 -16.83 -14.55 7.82
N ALA A 354 -15.84 -14.42 6.94
CA ALA A 354 -14.96 -13.26 6.89
C ALA A 354 -15.73 -12.02 6.40
N THR A 355 -15.44 -10.87 6.97
CA THR A 355 -15.94 -9.54 6.61
C THR A 355 -14.87 -8.65 5.99
N ALA A 356 -13.59 -8.93 6.25
CA ALA A 356 -12.47 -8.25 5.63
C ALA A 356 -12.42 -8.47 4.11
N PRO A 357 -11.93 -7.49 3.31
CA PRO A 357 -11.84 -7.62 1.86
C PRO A 357 -10.78 -8.62 1.39
N TRP A 358 -9.79 -8.87 2.22
CA TRP A 358 -8.73 -9.86 1.98
C TRP A 358 -8.84 -11.03 2.94
N ALA A 359 -8.49 -12.21 2.44
CA ALA A 359 -8.38 -13.41 3.23
C ALA A 359 -7.01 -14.06 3.03
N TYR A 360 -6.41 -14.47 4.15
CA TYR A 360 -5.12 -15.14 4.23
C TYR A 360 -5.34 -16.58 4.71
N PRO A 361 -5.24 -17.61 3.84
CA PRO A 361 -5.27 -19.01 4.25
C PRO A 361 -4.00 -19.35 5.03
N TRP A 362 -4.10 -19.49 6.34
CA TRP A 362 -2.98 -19.85 7.19
C TRP A 362 -2.68 -21.34 7.07
N THR A 363 -1.46 -21.68 6.65
CA THR A 363 -1.04 -23.06 6.36
C THR A 363 0.16 -23.51 7.21
N GLY A 364 0.61 -22.69 8.15
CA GLY A 364 1.75 -22.97 9.02
C GLY A 364 2.45 -21.69 9.45
N ARG A 365 3.70 -21.82 9.92
CA ARG A 365 4.45 -20.71 10.50
C ARG A 365 4.65 -19.56 9.53
N VAL A 366 4.39 -18.34 9.99
CA VAL A 366 4.46 -17.12 9.20
C VAL A 366 5.45 -16.13 9.81
N GLY A 367 6.28 -15.48 8.99
CA GLY A 367 7.14 -14.38 9.45
C GLY A 367 6.34 -13.13 9.81
N ALA A 368 6.80 -12.36 10.81
CA ALA A 368 6.10 -11.18 11.34
C ALA A 368 5.69 -10.16 10.25
N ASP A 369 6.51 -10.00 9.21
CA ASP A 369 6.27 -9.04 8.14
C ASP A 369 5.46 -9.58 6.97
N ARG A 370 5.21 -10.90 6.91
CA ARG A 370 4.67 -11.55 5.71
C ARG A 370 3.31 -11.02 5.30
N LEU A 371 2.41 -10.81 6.27
CA LEU A 371 1.07 -10.30 5.98
C LEU A 371 1.14 -8.87 5.42
N ALA A 372 2.02 -8.04 5.98
CA ALA A 372 2.26 -6.68 5.48
C ALA A 372 2.79 -6.70 4.05
N ASP A 373 3.78 -7.55 3.77
CA ASP A 373 4.38 -7.67 2.44
C ASP A 373 3.36 -8.16 1.39
N LEU A 374 2.48 -9.11 1.74
CA LEU A 374 1.43 -9.61 0.84
C LEU A 374 0.39 -8.52 0.53
N VAL A 375 -0.10 -7.80 1.54
CA VAL A 375 -1.09 -6.72 1.35
C VAL A 375 -0.47 -5.55 0.60
N CYS A 376 0.78 -5.20 0.91
CA CYS A 376 1.52 -4.18 0.19
C CYS A 376 1.69 -4.55 -1.29
N ALA A 377 2.08 -5.80 -1.58
CA ALA A 377 2.21 -6.26 -2.96
C ALA A 377 0.87 -6.24 -3.71
N ALA A 378 -0.22 -6.61 -3.05
CA ALA A 378 -1.57 -6.53 -3.62
C ALA A 378 -1.97 -5.07 -3.92
N GLU A 379 -1.69 -4.14 -3.00
CA GLU A 379 -1.97 -2.71 -3.18
C GLU A 379 -1.15 -2.09 -4.32
N CYS A 380 0.15 -2.40 -4.39
CA CYS A 380 1.04 -1.92 -5.44
C CYS A 380 0.64 -2.40 -6.84
N SER A 381 0.21 -3.65 -6.94
CA SER A 381 -0.01 -4.34 -8.23
C SER A 381 -1.45 -4.25 -8.73
N GLY A 382 -2.41 -4.04 -7.82
CA GLY A 382 -3.83 -4.23 -8.09
C GLY A 382 -4.16 -5.68 -8.46
N ALA A 383 -3.40 -6.65 -7.94
CA ALA A 383 -3.70 -8.07 -8.08
C ALA A 383 -4.93 -8.46 -7.24
N ASP A 384 -5.64 -9.50 -7.65
CA ASP A 384 -6.76 -10.09 -6.92
C ASP A 384 -6.31 -11.22 -5.98
N ALA A 385 -5.13 -11.78 -6.23
CA ALA A 385 -4.47 -12.72 -5.34
C ALA A 385 -2.95 -12.64 -5.47
N VAL A 386 -2.26 -12.92 -4.36
CA VAL A 386 -0.81 -12.92 -4.21
C VAL A 386 -0.37 -14.23 -3.57
N GLY A 387 0.73 -14.81 -4.03
CA GLY A 387 1.27 -16.02 -3.41
C GLY A 387 2.56 -16.52 -4.05
N ALA A 388 2.88 -17.78 -3.81
CA ALA A 388 3.99 -18.46 -4.45
C ALA A 388 3.60 -18.86 -5.90
N PRO A 389 4.56 -18.90 -6.84
CA PRO A 389 4.29 -19.50 -8.15
C PRO A 389 3.82 -20.95 -7.96
N ALA A 390 2.75 -21.34 -8.66
CA ALA A 390 2.38 -22.74 -8.67
C ALA A 390 3.54 -23.55 -9.26
N SER A 391 4.05 -24.53 -8.53
CA SER A 391 4.97 -25.50 -9.12
C SER A 391 4.18 -26.27 -10.16
N ASP A 392 4.52 -26.10 -11.45
CA ASP A 392 4.00 -27.00 -12.48
C ASP A 392 4.40 -28.42 -12.06
N GLY A 393 3.41 -29.23 -11.69
CA GLY A 393 3.60 -30.64 -11.41
C GLY A 393 3.98 -31.34 -12.71
N SER A 394 5.22 -31.22 -13.14
CA SER A 394 5.79 -32.11 -14.14
C SER A 394 6.26 -33.36 -13.40
N GLU A 395 5.36 -34.33 -13.27
CA GLU A 395 5.77 -35.73 -13.23
C GLU A 395 6.67 -36.00 -14.45
N ASP A 396 7.80 -36.65 -14.19
CA ASP A 396 8.73 -37.21 -15.16
C ASP A 396 7.99 -37.83 -16.36
N THR A 397 7.90 -37.09 -17.45
CA THR A 397 7.64 -37.67 -18.77
C THR A 397 8.57 -37.00 -19.77
N GLY A 398 9.68 -37.69 -20.06
CA GLY A 398 10.55 -37.35 -21.17
C GLY A 398 9.74 -37.31 -22.47
N GLY A 399 9.75 -36.16 -23.13
CA GLY A 399 9.00 -35.95 -24.36
C GLY A 399 9.27 -34.59 -24.99
N ASP A 400 10.27 -34.58 -25.89
CA ASP A 400 10.51 -33.67 -27.00
C ASP A 400 10.18 -32.17 -26.88
N ALA A 401 11.27 -31.40 -26.89
CA ALA A 401 11.33 -29.99 -27.21
C ALA A 401 10.62 -29.66 -28.54
N ARG A 402 9.48 -28.95 -28.47
CA ARG A 402 8.99 -27.94 -29.44
C ARG A 402 7.64 -27.39 -29.00
N GLY A 403 7.69 -26.42 -28.09
CA GLY A 403 6.54 -25.63 -27.65
C GLY A 403 6.96 -24.35 -26.94
N GLN A 404 7.94 -23.63 -27.49
CA GLN A 404 8.37 -22.33 -26.95
C GLN A 404 7.24 -21.30 -27.11
N GLY A 405 6.54 -21.00 -26.02
CA GLY A 405 5.58 -19.90 -25.94
C GLY A 405 6.28 -18.54 -25.86
N PHE A 406 5.63 -17.50 -26.36
CA PHE A 406 6.10 -16.11 -26.42
C PHE A 406 6.53 -15.49 -25.06
N PHE A 407 6.23 -16.16 -23.94
CA PHE A 407 6.59 -15.76 -22.58
C PHE A 407 7.81 -16.49 -21.98
N ASP A 408 8.36 -17.50 -22.66
CA ASP A 408 9.54 -18.25 -22.19
C ASP A 408 10.84 -17.59 -22.67
N ARG A 409 11.16 -16.43 -22.09
CA ARG A 409 12.56 -16.03 -21.97
C ARG A 409 13.13 -16.61 -20.70
N ALA A 410 14.30 -17.23 -20.82
CA ALA A 410 15.16 -17.58 -19.69
C ALA A 410 15.44 -16.32 -18.83
N ARG A 411 14.63 -16.13 -17.79
CA ARG A 411 14.76 -15.13 -16.72
C ARG A 411 15.80 -15.63 -15.71
N THR A 412 17.07 -15.68 -16.08
CA THR A 412 18.15 -15.79 -15.10
C THR A 412 18.33 -14.44 -14.43
N GLY A 413 17.56 -14.20 -13.36
CA GLY A 413 17.67 -13.02 -12.48
C GLY A 413 16.39 -12.71 -11.69
N GLY A 414 16.29 -13.25 -10.47
CA GLY A 414 15.64 -12.67 -9.27
C GLY A 414 14.47 -11.68 -9.40
N THR A 415 13.48 -11.91 -10.28
CA THR A 415 12.34 -10.99 -10.36
C THR A 415 11.42 -11.21 -9.15
N GLN A 416 11.35 -10.21 -8.27
CA GLN A 416 10.62 -10.33 -6.99
C GLN A 416 9.10 -10.38 -7.15
N TYR A 417 8.56 -9.75 -8.20
CA TYR A 417 7.12 -9.63 -8.44
C TYR A 417 6.83 -9.97 -9.89
N VAL A 418 6.00 -11.00 -10.13
CA VAL A 418 5.70 -11.46 -11.49
C VAL A 418 4.21 -11.81 -11.59
N PHE A 419 3.52 -11.24 -12.59
CA PHE A 419 2.16 -11.70 -12.92
C PHE A 419 2.22 -13.07 -13.59
N VAL A 420 1.42 -14.01 -13.09
CA VAL A 420 1.42 -15.42 -13.52
C VAL A 420 0.00 -15.91 -13.80
N SER A 421 -0.11 -17.05 -14.49
CA SER A 421 -1.39 -17.70 -14.78
C SER A 421 -1.94 -18.50 -13.60
N ALA A 422 -1.10 -18.92 -12.66
CA ALA A 422 -1.48 -19.67 -11.47
C ALA A 422 -0.54 -19.37 -10.29
N VAL A 423 -1.10 -19.34 -9.08
CA VAL A 423 -0.38 -19.19 -7.81
C VAL A 423 -0.89 -20.22 -6.81
N THR A 424 -0.04 -20.60 -5.86
CA THR A 424 -0.49 -21.13 -4.56
C THR A 424 -0.85 -19.91 -3.71
N PRO A 425 -2.15 -19.63 -3.47
CA PRO A 425 -2.57 -18.36 -2.90
C PRO A 425 -2.21 -18.26 -1.43
N GLU A 426 -1.50 -17.19 -1.06
CA GLU A 426 -1.26 -16.83 0.34
C GLU A 426 -2.19 -15.69 0.76
N LEU A 427 -2.54 -14.79 -0.16
CA LEU A 427 -3.51 -13.72 0.04
C LEU A 427 -4.44 -13.68 -1.17
N ALA A 428 -5.75 -13.61 -0.95
CA ALA A 428 -6.72 -13.44 -2.02
C ALA A 428 -7.88 -12.57 -1.59
N ARG A 429 -8.55 -11.93 -2.55
CA ARG A 429 -9.82 -11.24 -2.30
C ARG A 429 -10.78 -12.23 -1.65
N THR A 430 -11.38 -11.87 -0.52
CA THR A 430 -12.32 -12.74 0.20
C THR A 430 -13.45 -13.27 -0.70
N PRO A 431 -14.06 -12.45 -1.59
CA PRO A 431 -15.06 -12.95 -2.55
C PRO A 431 -14.53 -14.01 -3.52
N LEU A 432 -13.23 -14.05 -3.81
CA LEU A 432 -12.63 -15.04 -4.70
C LEU A 432 -12.53 -16.40 -4.00
N LEU A 433 -12.13 -16.42 -2.72
CA LEU A 433 -12.09 -17.64 -1.90
C LEU A 433 -13.48 -18.19 -1.58
N ARG A 434 -14.45 -17.32 -1.30
CA ARG A 434 -15.87 -17.70 -1.06
C ARG A 434 -16.48 -18.54 -2.18
N ARG A 435 -16.03 -18.33 -3.42
CA ARG A 435 -16.52 -19.06 -4.58
C ARG A 435 -16.08 -20.53 -4.61
N GLY A 436 -15.09 -20.93 -3.81
CA GLY A 436 -14.58 -22.31 -3.75
C GLY A 436 -13.92 -22.80 -5.04
N TRP A 437 -13.56 -21.90 -5.96
CA TRP A 437 -12.93 -22.26 -7.23
C TRP A 437 -11.47 -22.62 -7.02
N ASN A 438 -10.98 -23.59 -7.80
CA ASN A 438 -9.55 -23.92 -7.83
C ASN A 438 -8.73 -22.67 -8.23
N PRO A 439 -7.70 -22.29 -7.46
CA PRO A 439 -6.83 -21.14 -7.76
C PRO A 439 -6.22 -21.15 -9.17
N ALA A 440 -5.95 -22.32 -9.74
CA ALA A 440 -5.46 -22.47 -11.11
C ALA A 440 -6.45 -21.98 -12.18
N GLU A 441 -7.72 -21.78 -11.83
CA GLU A 441 -8.73 -21.25 -12.76
C GLU A 441 -8.92 -19.75 -12.66
N TRP A 442 -8.40 -19.08 -11.63
CA TRP A 442 -8.71 -17.69 -11.35
C TRP A 442 -8.29 -16.76 -12.50
N ASN A 443 -7.11 -16.97 -13.09
CA ASN A 443 -6.65 -16.17 -14.22
C ASN A 443 -7.53 -16.34 -15.47
N ARG A 444 -7.94 -17.57 -15.78
CA ARG A 444 -8.86 -17.88 -16.89
C ARG A 444 -10.22 -17.21 -16.74
N ARG A 445 -10.58 -16.84 -15.50
CA ARG A 445 -11.82 -16.13 -15.15
C ARG A 445 -11.62 -14.61 -15.00
N GLY A 446 -10.47 -14.09 -15.46
CA GLY A 446 -10.19 -12.64 -15.53
C GLY A 446 -9.53 -12.04 -14.29
N ASN A 447 -9.12 -12.84 -13.30
CA ASN A 447 -8.47 -12.33 -12.09
C ASN A 447 -6.96 -12.15 -12.31
N ARG A 448 -6.39 -11.09 -11.74
CA ARG A 448 -4.95 -10.79 -11.82
C ARG A 448 -4.21 -11.47 -10.68
N LEU A 449 -3.24 -12.33 -11.00
CA LEU A 449 -2.50 -13.12 -10.00
C LEU A 449 -1.03 -12.69 -9.98
N LEU A 450 -0.51 -12.44 -8.78
CA LEU A 450 0.87 -12.04 -8.57
C LEU A 450 1.64 -13.11 -7.80
N ALA A 451 2.71 -13.61 -8.40
CA ALA A 451 3.69 -14.45 -7.72
C ALA A 451 4.78 -13.57 -7.10
N LEU A 452 5.19 -13.91 -5.88
CA LEU A 452 6.32 -13.31 -5.21
C LEU A 452 7.53 -14.27 -5.25
N GLY A 453 8.73 -13.77 -5.58
CA GLY A 453 9.96 -14.58 -5.73
C GLY A 453 10.56 -15.14 -4.43
N PRO A 454 11.43 -16.17 -4.46
CA PRO A 454 11.75 -17.10 -3.36
C PRO A 454 12.43 -16.54 -2.09
N ASP A 455 12.68 -15.24 -1.96
CA ASP A 455 13.23 -14.64 -0.72
C ASP A 455 12.18 -14.56 0.41
N HIS A 456 11.23 -15.49 0.45
CA HIS A 456 10.14 -15.56 1.42
C HIS A 456 10.46 -16.53 2.53
N GLY A 457 11.04 -15.99 3.61
CA GLY A 457 10.55 -16.32 4.96
C GLY A 457 10.67 -17.75 5.47
N THR A 458 11.55 -18.60 4.93
CA THR A 458 12.01 -19.81 5.61
C THR A 458 13.53 -19.82 5.72
N ALA A 459 14.09 -18.87 6.46
CA ALA A 459 15.43 -19.07 6.98
C ALA A 459 15.38 -20.19 8.05
N PRO A 460 16.11 -21.32 7.88
CA PRO A 460 16.36 -22.20 9.01
C PRO A 460 17.22 -21.44 10.02
N GLY A 461 16.84 -21.48 11.28
CA GLY A 461 17.44 -20.69 12.35
C GLY A 461 18.97 -20.70 12.34
N GLY A 462 19.56 -19.53 12.17
CA GLY A 462 20.96 -19.25 12.42
C GLY A 462 21.02 -17.97 13.23
N GLY A 463 21.10 -18.08 14.55
CA GLY A 463 21.33 -16.94 15.42
C GLY A 463 22.74 -16.40 15.21
N ALA A 464 22.87 -15.07 15.10
CA ALA A 464 24.04 -14.33 15.52
C ALA A 464 23.70 -12.82 15.61
N ASP A 465 23.76 -12.35 16.85
CA ASP A 465 24.01 -10.99 17.35
C ASP A 465 23.17 -9.80 16.89
N GLY A 466 22.36 -9.35 17.84
CA GLY A 466 21.81 -8.01 17.89
C GLY A 466 22.89 -6.95 18.10
N SER A 467 22.63 -5.79 17.54
CA SER A 467 23.20 -4.53 18.01
C SER A 467 22.04 -3.61 18.35
N ALA A 468 21.87 -3.40 19.66
CA ALA A 468 20.92 -2.50 20.24
C ALA A 468 21.25 -1.05 19.85
N HIS A 469 20.29 -0.35 19.25
CA HIS A 469 20.25 1.10 19.33
C HIS A 469 19.18 1.48 20.36
N SER A 470 19.69 1.97 21.48
CA SER A 470 18.95 2.51 22.61
C SER A 470 18.07 3.67 22.14
N ALA A 471 16.75 3.47 22.22
CA ALA A 471 15.78 4.54 22.27
C ALA A 471 15.67 4.98 23.75
N ALA A 472 16.40 6.04 24.10
CA ALA A 472 16.13 6.83 25.28
C ALA A 472 15.48 8.15 24.83
N ASP A 473 14.49 8.59 25.61
CA ASP A 473 13.80 9.88 25.57
C ASP A 473 12.65 10.05 24.56
N ALA A 474 11.50 9.47 24.92
CA ALA A 474 10.21 10.13 24.75
C ALA A 474 9.41 10.02 26.06
N SER A 475 9.53 11.08 26.86
CA SER A 475 8.84 11.30 28.14
C SER A 475 7.32 11.14 27.99
N THR A 476 6.76 10.20 28.73
CA THR A 476 5.34 10.07 29.02
C THR A 476 4.89 11.23 29.93
N GLY A 477 4.24 12.24 29.34
CA GLY A 477 3.48 13.24 30.08
C GLY A 477 2.15 12.64 30.53
N ALA A 478 2.11 12.09 31.73
CA ALA A 478 0.87 11.74 32.42
C ALA A 478 0.29 12.99 33.11
N ILE A 479 -1.04 13.04 33.07
CA ILE A 479 -1.93 14.05 33.64
C ILE A 479 -1.81 14.05 35.17
N GLY A 480 -1.73 15.26 35.74
CA GLY A 480 -2.03 15.60 37.13
C GLY A 480 -2.68 16.98 37.15
#